data_AF-A0A1H4LM82-F1
#
_entry.id   AF-A0A1H4LM82-F1
#
_cell.length_a   1.000
_cell.length_b   1.000
_cell.length_c   1.000
_cell.angle_alpha   90.00
_cell.angle_beta   90.00
_cell.angle_gamma   90.00
#
_symmetry.space_group_name_H-M   'P 1'
#
loop_
_entity.id
_entity.type
_entity.pdbx_description
1 polymer ?
#
loop_
_entity_poly.entity_id
_entity_poly.type
_entity_poly.pdbx_seq_one_letter_code
_entity_poly.pdbx_strand_id
1 'polypeptide(L)'
;MKKINLFFATISIVLLASCSSNEGDINTLQNIDNAEASQLKSYTLKRNADGSYYMDFDVAKNTQIDTYKNADNSNEVVLSEGNQVTVSRQGTQFTLDNNLLKVNILEAKNGKKSYISIEDDGINKSGRGVTEFLYDYSITKNIDGTFTLDFEVNNNVTTDFVYDDESETYEIHLESGKTKNKRFSRTLNVSTNKILKIDFVNHKYSGRSNKVSMSKKPILVVGSLGDSPSIY
;
A
#
# COMPACT_ATOMS: atom_id res chain seq x y z
N MET A 1 28.42 5.76 74.16
CA MET A 1 27.13 5.59 73.45
C MET A 1 26.89 6.91 72.69
N LYS A 2 27.20 7.00 71.39
CA LYS A 2 26.23 6.97 70.25
C LYS A 2 25.01 7.87 70.54
N LYS A 3 24.66 8.93 69.79
CA LYS A 3 24.53 9.01 68.32
C LYS A 3 24.00 10.40 67.85
N ILE A 4 24.36 10.76 66.61
CA ILE A 4 23.60 11.51 65.57
C ILE A 4 23.44 13.03 65.74
N ASN A 5 24.27 13.78 65.00
CA ASN A 5 23.93 15.13 64.52
C ASN A 5 23.26 14.99 63.15
N LEU A 6 22.00 15.44 63.04
CA LEU A 6 21.24 15.46 61.80
C LEU A 6 21.49 16.80 61.09
N PHE A 7 22.24 16.77 60.00
CA PHE A 7 22.46 17.91 59.11
C PHE A 7 21.20 18.06 58.23
N PHE A 8 20.45 19.15 58.40
CA PHE A 8 19.40 19.54 57.46
C PHE A 8 20.07 20.31 56.30
N ALA A 9 20.20 19.66 55.15
CA ALA A 9 20.57 20.33 53.90
C ALA A 9 19.28 20.87 53.24
N THR A 10 19.15 22.19 53.18
CA THR A 10 18.10 22.90 52.44
C THR A 10 18.34 22.77 50.94
N ILE A 11 17.44 22.08 50.24
CA ILE A 11 17.41 22.05 48.77
C ILE A 11 16.70 23.30 48.29
N SER A 12 17.46 24.27 47.78
CA SER A 12 16.91 25.42 47.05
C SER A 12 16.49 24.97 45.65
N ILE A 13 15.19 24.96 45.38
CA ILE A 13 14.62 24.75 44.05
C ILE A 13 14.86 26.04 43.25
N VAL A 14 15.79 26.00 42.30
CA VAL A 14 15.95 27.06 41.30
C VAL A 14 14.90 26.81 40.21
N LEU A 15 13.83 27.61 40.23
CA LEU A 15 12.89 27.72 39.11
C LEU A 15 13.57 28.51 37.98
N LEU A 16 14.17 27.82 37.02
CA LEU A 16 14.52 28.43 35.73
C LEU A 16 13.24 28.50 34.88
N ALA A 17 12.56 29.64 34.96
CA ALA A 17 11.64 30.06 33.92
C ALA A 17 12.47 30.48 32.69
N SER A 18 12.63 29.58 31.72
CA SER A 18 13.10 29.95 30.38
C SER A 18 11.88 30.26 29.51
N CYS A 19 11.44 31.52 29.52
CA CYS A 19 10.73 32.09 28.38
C CYS A 19 11.73 32.21 27.22
N SER A 20 11.80 31.18 26.38
CA SER A 20 12.41 31.30 25.06
C SER A 20 11.28 31.44 24.06
N SER A 21 11.05 32.68 23.63
CA SER A 21 10.29 32.98 22.43
C SER A 21 11.12 32.52 21.23
N ASN A 22 10.70 31.41 20.63
CA ASN A 22 11.03 31.08 19.25
C ASN A 22 9.80 30.40 18.63
N GLU A 23 9.22 31.05 17.63
CA GLU A 23 8.34 30.41 16.66
C GLU A 23 9.16 29.30 15.99
N GLY A 24 8.87 28.06 16.36
CA GLY A 24 9.52 26.88 15.83
C GLY A 24 8.48 25.81 15.63
N ASP A 25 8.23 25.50 14.36
CA ASP A 25 7.48 24.34 13.90
C ASP A 25 7.78 23.13 14.80
N ILE A 26 6.74 22.61 15.43
CA ILE A 26 6.76 21.35 16.16
C ILE A 26 6.88 20.24 15.11
N ASN A 27 8.10 20.03 14.61
CA ASN A 27 8.50 18.76 14.04
C ASN A 27 8.73 17.81 15.22
N THR A 28 7.69 17.05 15.56
CA THR A 28 7.82 15.79 16.29
C THR A 28 8.60 14.80 15.43
N LEU A 29 9.93 14.95 15.42
CA LEU A 29 10.89 13.97 14.94
C LEU A 29 11.81 13.60 16.11
N GLN A 30 11.24 12.90 17.08
CA GLN A 30 12.01 11.97 17.90
C GLN A 30 11.71 10.56 17.38
N ASN A 31 12.43 10.20 16.32
CA ASN A 31 12.84 8.84 16.01
C ASN A 31 14.14 8.97 15.21
N ILE A 32 15.26 8.98 15.94
CA ILE A 32 16.58 8.87 15.35
C ILE A 32 16.76 7.38 15.02
N ASP A 33 16.48 7.02 13.79
CA ASP A 33 17.33 6.09 13.06
C ASP A 33 17.97 6.90 11.93
N ASN A 34 19.26 6.69 11.68
CA ASN A 34 19.98 7.26 10.54
C ASN A 34 19.49 6.61 9.22
N ALA A 35 18.19 6.76 8.92
CA ALA A 35 17.61 6.48 7.63
C ALA A 35 17.55 7.82 6.89
N GLU A 36 18.31 7.95 5.81
CA GLU A 36 18.04 8.99 4.83
C GLU A 36 16.54 9.02 4.54
N ALA A 37 15.89 10.13 4.92
CA ALA A 37 14.43 10.24 4.93
C ALA A 37 13.83 9.72 3.61
N SER A 38 12.85 8.81 3.71
CA SER A 38 12.22 8.18 2.54
C SER A 38 11.71 9.26 1.59
N GLN A 39 12.02 9.11 0.29
CA GLN A 39 11.48 9.97 -0.76
C GLN A 39 10.01 9.63 -1.04
N LEU A 40 9.61 8.38 -0.81
CA LEU A 40 8.23 7.92 -0.89
C LEU A 40 7.54 7.99 0.49
N LYS A 41 6.46 8.76 0.59
CA LYS A 41 5.62 8.79 1.80
C LYS A 41 4.50 7.76 1.74
N SER A 42 3.76 7.77 0.64
CA SER A 42 2.64 6.86 0.36
C SER A 42 2.46 6.67 -1.14
N TYR A 43 1.69 5.66 -1.53
CA TYR A 43 1.15 5.57 -2.88
C TYR A 43 -0.24 4.95 -2.84
N THR A 44 -1.05 5.25 -3.85
CA THR A 44 -2.33 4.58 -4.11
C THR A 44 -2.27 3.95 -5.48
N LEU A 45 -2.30 2.63 -5.54
CA LEU A 45 -2.55 1.90 -6.78
C LEU A 45 -4.07 1.71 -6.91
N LYS A 46 -4.63 2.08 -8.06
CA LYS A 46 -6.04 1.96 -8.38
C LYS A 46 -6.23 1.15 -9.66
N ARG A 47 -7.18 0.21 -9.61
CA ARG A 47 -7.80 -0.40 -10.78
C ARG A 47 -9.16 0.26 -11.01
N ASN A 48 -9.38 0.85 -12.18
CA ASN A 48 -10.68 1.42 -12.54
C ASN A 48 -11.63 0.33 -13.08
N ALA A 49 -12.92 0.67 -13.18
CA ALA A 49 -13.95 -0.23 -13.69
C ALA A 49 -13.72 -0.72 -15.13
N ASP A 50 -13.01 0.08 -15.94
CA ASP A 50 -12.62 -0.31 -17.30
C ASP A 50 -11.46 -1.32 -17.33
N GLY A 51 -10.83 -1.62 -16.18
CA GLY A 51 -9.67 -2.49 -16.05
C GLY A 51 -8.31 -1.77 -16.21
N SER A 52 -8.30 -0.44 -16.36
CA SER A 52 -7.07 0.35 -16.39
C SER A 52 -6.46 0.50 -15.00
N TYR A 53 -5.12 0.59 -14.95
CA TYR A 53 -4.37 0.78 -13.72
C TYR A 53 -3.71 2.14 -13.67
N TYR A 54 -3.77 2.77 -12.52
CA TYR A 54 -3.16 4.06 -12.26
C TYR A 54 -2.58 4.06 -10.85
N MET A 55 -1.39 4.64 -10.69
CA MET A 55 -0.77 4.78 -9.39
C MET A 55 -0.45 6.24 -9.11
N ASP A 56 -0.98 6.74 -8.00
CA ASP A 56 -0.60 8.03 -7.43
C ASP A 56 0.50 7.84 -6.40
N PHE A 57 1.53 8.67 -6.45
CA PHE A 57 2.58 8.74 -5.45
C PHE A 57 2.47 10.03 -4.65
N ASP A 58 2.59 9.93 -3.34
CA ASP A 58 2.89 11.08 -2.47
C ASP A 58 4.35 11.00 -2.04
N VAL A 59 5.10 12.01 -2.46
CA VAL A 59 6.55 12.06 -2.31
C VAL A 59 7.00 13.23 -1.44
N ALA A 60 8.23 13.16 -0.95
CA ALA A 60 8.90 14.28 -0.32
C ALA A 60 9.02 15.46 -1.30
N LYS A 61 9.08 16.69 -0.77
CA LYS A 61 9.31 17.88 -1.62
C LYS A 61 10.61 17.71 -2.40
N ASN A 62 10.66 18.27 -3.61
CA ASN A 62 11.80 18.18 -4.51
C ASN A 62 12.16 16.73 -4.87
N THR A 63 11.18 15.83 -4.94
CA THR A 63 11.36 14.49 -5.50
C THR A 63 10.88 14.49 -6.95
N GLN A 64 11.74 14.06 -7.85
CA GLN A 64 11.40 13.76 -9.24
C GLN A 64 10.98 12.29 -9.36
N ILE A 65 9.99 12.02 -10.21
CA ILE A 65 9.51 10.68 -10.53
C ILE A 65 9.78 10.43 -12.01
N ASP A 66 10.62 9.45 -12.30
CA ASP A 66 10.85 8.97 -13.66
C ASP A 66 10.30 7.54 -13.79
N THR A 67 9.66 7.23 -14.92
CA THR A 67 9.11 5.90 -15.18
C THR A 67 9.72 5.32 -16.45
N TYR A 68 10.16 4.06 -16.35
CA TYR A 68 10.80 3.32 -17.44
C TYR A 68 10.13 1.96 -17.64
N LYS A 69 10.23 1.42 -18.84
CA LYS A 69 9.86 0.03 -19.16
C LYS A 69 11.14 -0.80 -19.27
N ASN A 70 11.25 -1.85 -18.47
CA ASN A 70 12.37 -2.78 -18.49
C ASN A 70 12.22 -3.82 -19.62
N ALA A 71 13.32 -4.51 -19.95
CA ALA A 71 13.35 -5.53 -21.00
C ALA A 71 12.48 -6.77 -20.70
N ASP A 72 12.21 -7.05 -19.41
CA ASP A 72 11.31 -8.11 -18.96
C ASP A 72 9.83 -7.65 -18.86
N ASN A 73 9.52 -6.48 -19.44
CA ASN A 73 8.24 -5.80 -19.40
C ASN A 73 7.77 -5.37 -18.00
N SER A 74 8.60 -5.43 -16.96
CA SER A 74 8.32 -4.72 -15.72
C SER A 74 8.44 -3.21 -15.92
N ASN A 75 7.73 -2.43 -15.11
CA ASN A 75 7.87 -0.98 -15.08
C ASN A 75 8.76 -0.61 -13.89
N GLU A 76 9.71 0.30 -14.08
CA GLU A 76 10.55 0.84 -13.01
C GLU A 76 10.16 2.29 -12.76
N VAL A 77 9.84 2.62 -11.52
CA VAL A 77 9.59 3.99 -11.07
C VAL A 77 10.77 4.40 -10.19
N VAL A 78 11.51 5.41 -10.64
CA VAL A 78 12.67 5.93 -9.92
C VAL A 78 12.31 7.25 -9.27
N LEU A 79 12.48 7.32 -7.96
CA LEU A 79 12.33 8.52 -7.15
C LEU A 79 13.71 9.09 -6.89
N SER A 80 13.98 10.28 -7.40
CA SER A 80 15.30 10.93 -7.33
C SER A 80 15.17 12.36 -6.80
N GLU A 81 16.26 12.95 -6.31
CA GLU A 81 16.24 14.37 -5.93
C GLU A 81 16.10 15.23 -7.19
N GLY A 82 15.09 16.09 -7.19
CA GLY A 82 14.80 17.02 -8.27
C GLY A 82 15.37 18.41 -7.96
N ASN A 83 15.85 19.09 -9.01
CA ASN A 83 16.38 20.45 -8.90
C ASN A 83 15.30 21.55 -8.90
N GLN A 84 14.02 21.17 -8.94
CA GLN A 84 12.88 22.08 -9.04
C GLN A 84 11.79 21.67 -8.03
N VAL A 85 10.98 22.62 -7.59
CA VAL A 85 9.82 22.34 -6.74
C VAL A 85 8.78 21.57 -7.56
N THR A 86 8.73 20.26 -7.35
CA THR A 86 7.72 19.37 -7.95
C THR A 86 6.46 19.35 -7.10
N VAL A 87 5.30 19.16 -7.74
CA VAL A 87 4.06 18.82 -7.02
C VAL A 87 4.27 17.50 -6.26
N SER A 88 3.88 17.48 -4.99
CA SER A 88 4.11 16.34 -4.09
C SER A 88 3.30 15.10 -4.47
N ARG A 89 2.25 15.27 -5.28
CA ARG A 89 1.43 14.17 -5.80
C ARG A 89 1.52 14.14 -7.32
N GLN A 90 1.91 12.98 -7.84
CA GLN A 90 1.99 12.69 -9.27
C GLN A 90 1.49 11.29 -9.48
N GLY A 91 0.86 11.02 -10.62
CA GLY A 91 0.50 9.64 -10.92
C GLY A 91 0.70 9.25 -12.36
N THR A 92 0.81 7.94 -12.50
CA THR A 92 1.29 7.27 -13.69
C THR A 92 0.30 6.17 -14.04
N GLN A 93 -0.12 6.15 -15.30
CA GLN A 93 -0.94 5.06 -15.81
C GLN A 93 -0.05 3.87 -16.19
N PHE A 94 -0.51 2.68 -15.87
CA PHE A 94 0.13 1.43 -16.24
C PHE A 94 -0.82 0.53 -17.02
N THR A 95 -0.24 -0.32 -17.86
CA THR A 95 -0.97 -1.30 -18.65
C THR A 95 -0.47 -2.70 -18.26
N LEU A 96 -1.40 -3.66 -18.20
CA LEU A 96 -1.06 -5.06 -18.07
C LEU A 96 -0.31 -5.54 -19.33
N ASP A 97 0.74 -6.32 -19.14
CA ASP A 97 1.39 -7.09 -20.18
C ASP A 97 1.12 -8.58 -19.95
N ASN A 98 0.49 -9.25 -20.90
CA ASN A 98 0.05 -10.65 -20.76
C ASN A 98 -0.65 -10.95 -19.42
N ASN A 99 -1.65 -10.14 -19.07
CA ASN A 99 -2.43 -10.23 -17.82
C ASN A 99 -1.63 -9.93 -16.54
N LEU A 100 -0.42 -9.39 -16.65
CA LEU A 100 0.47 -9.13 -15.52
C LEU A 100 0.93 -7.67 -15.53
N LEU A 101 0.79 -7.00 -14.38
CA LEU A 101 1.42 -5.70 -14.14
C LEU A 101 2.50 -5.89 -13.09
N LYS A 102 3.74 -5.54 -13.43
CA LYS A 102 4.85 -5.44 -12.48
C LYS A 102 5.31 -4.00 -12.40
N VAL A 103 5.41 -3.46 -11.19
CA VAL A 103 5.98 -2.13 -10.93
C VAL A 103 6.99 -2.25 -9.82
N ASN A 104 8.24 -1.90 -10.12
CA ASN A 104 9.30 -1.70 -9.14
C ASN A 104 9.39 -0.22 -8.81
N ILE A 105 9.67 0.11 -7.56
CA ILE A 105 9.87 1.48 -7.08
C ILE A 105 11.24 1.54 -6.44
N LEU A 106 12.12 2.38 -6.97
CA LEU A 106 13.47 2.64 -6.48
C LEU A 106 13.56 4.05 -5.89
N GLU A 107 13.85 4.14 -4.60
CA GLU A 107 14.24 5.39 -3.94
C GLU A 107 15.76 5.58 -4.13
N ALA A 108 16.17 6.39 -5.11
CA ALA A 108 17.56 6.51 -5.53
C ALA A 108 18.47 7.03 -4.41
N LYS A 109 17.93 7.85 -3.50
CA LYS A 109 18.70 8.45 -2.40
C LYS A 109 19.24 7.40 -1.41
N ASN A 110 18.43 6.40 -1.08
CA ASN A 110 18.75 5.41 -0.04
C ASN A 110 18.81 3.97 -0.59
N GLY A 111 18.59 3.78 -1.90
CA GLY A 111 18.62 2.48 -2.57
C GLY A 111 17.46 1.56 -2.19
N LYS A 112 16.45 2.05 -1.47
CA LYS A 112 15.30 1.24 -1.05
C LYS A 112 14.47 0.87 -2.27
N LYS A 113 14.08 -0.42 -2.31
CA LYS A 113 13.37 -1.02 -3.43
C LYS A 113 12.08 -1.67 -2.96
N SER A 114 10.95 -1.29 -3.55
CA SER A 114 9.64 -1.91 -3.37
C SER A 114 9.13 -2.47 -4.69
N TYR A 115 8.19 -3.40 -4.63
CA TYR A 115 7.53 -3.94 -5.82
C TYR A 115 6.04 -4.13 -5.60
N ILE A 116 5.32 -4.09 -6.72
CA ILE A 116 3.90 -4.41 -6.82
C ILE A 116 3.73 -5.33 -8.04
N SER A 117 3.02 -6.43 -7.86
CA SER A 117 2.65 -7.36 -8.91
C SER A 117 1.14 -7.58 -8.90
N ILE A 118 0.51 -7.53 -10.06
CA ILE A 118 -0.92 -7.77 -10.24
C ILE A 118 -1.14 -8.76 -11.36
N GLU A 119 -1.79 -9.88 -11.08
CA GLU A 119 -2.37 -10.72 -12.12
C GLU A 119 -3.87 -10.42 -12.25
N ASP A 120 -4.30 -10.03 -13.45
CA ASP A 120 -5.68 -9.69 -13.76
C ASP A 120 -5.98 -9.94 -15.24
N ASP A 121 -7.24 -10.26 -15.57
CA ASP A 121 -7.67 -10.52 -16.94
C ASP A 121 -7.71 -9.24 -17.81
N GLY A 122 -7.53 -8.07 -17.19
CA GLY A 122 -7.45 -6.78 -17.86
C GLY A 122 -8.74 -6.36 -18.56
N ILE A 123 -8.58 -5.56 -19.62
CA ILE A 123 -9.71 -5.07 -20.42
C ILE A 123 -10.11 -6.15 -21.42
N ASN A 124 -11.30 -6.74 -21.25
CA ASN A 124 -11.84 -7.70 -22.22
C ASN A 124 -11.99 -7.04 -23.61
N LYS A 125 -11.54 -7.73 -24.68
CA LYS A 125 -11.61 -7.29 -26.10
C LYS A 125 -13.03 -6.96 -26.60
N SER A 126 -14.06 -7.24 -25.83
CA SER A 126 -15.46 -6.87 -26.11
C SER A 126 -15.83 -5.45 -25.66
N GLY A 127 -14.88 -4.67 -25.12
CA GLY A 127 -15.13 -3.30 -24.63
C GLY A 127 -16.03 -3.23 -23.40
N ARG A 128 -16.46 -4.38 -22.86
CA ARG A 128 -17.11 -4.48 -21.56
C ARG A 128 -16.04 -4.70 -20.51
N GLY A 129 -15.43 -3.60 -20.07
CA GLY A 129 -14.72 -3.57 -18.80
C GLY A 129 -15.75 -3.75 -17.70
N VAL A 130 -15.99 -5.00 -17.30
CA VAL A 130 -16.69 -5.32 -16.06
C VAL A 130 -16.23 -6.72 -15.65
N THR A 131 -15.32 -6.79 -14.69
CA THR A 131 -15.18 -8.01 -13.86
C THR A 131 -16.57 -8.36 -13.33
N GLU A 132 -16.95 -9.64 -13.36
CA GLU A 132 -18.33 -10.07 -13.10
C GLU A 132 -18.86 -9.53 -11.75
N PHE A 133 -18.00 -9.51 -10.73
CA PHE A 133 -18.37 -9.08 -9.39
C PHE A 133 -17.68 -7.79 -8.93
N LEU A 134 -16.37 -7.68 -9.09
CA LEU A 134 -15.63 -6.47 -8.72
C LEU A 134 -15.93 -5.34 -9.71
N TYR A 135 -16.21 -4.14 -9.22
CA TYR A 135 -16.32 -2.94 -10.05
C TYR A 135 -14.95 -2.27 -10.13
N ASP A 136 -14.43 -1.77 -9.01
CA ASP A 136 -13.10 -1.16 -8.91
C ASP A 136 -12.44 -1.47 -7.57
N TYR A 137 -11.14 -1.16 -7.45
CA TYR A 137 -10.45 -1.17 -6.17
C TYR A 137 -9.25 -0.23 -6.15
N SER A 138 -8.82 0.15 -4.96
CA SER A 138 -7.54 0.78 -4.72
C SER A 138 -6.87 0.23 -3.46
N ILE A 139 -5.54 0.18 -3.51
CA ILE A 139 -4.70 -0.16 -2.38
C ILE A 139 -3.76 1.02 -2.11
N THR A 140 -3.81 1.56 -0.90
CA THR A 140 -2.97 2.68 -0.48
C THR A 140 -1.95 2.20 0.54
N LYS A 141 -0.66 2.40 0.28
CA LYS A 141 0.39 2.22 1.29
C LYS A 141 0.41 3.41 2.22
N ASN A 142 0.07 3.23 3.48
CA ASN A 142 0.06 4.29 4.48
C ASN A 142 1.46 4.58 5.03
N ILE A 143 1.64 5.75 5.64
CA ILE A 143 2.92 6.20 6.20
C ILE A 143 3.39 5.29 7.36
N ASP A 144 2.44 4.72 8.10
CA ASP A 144 2.70 3.80 9.21
C ASP A 144 3.06 2.37 8.76
N GLY A 145 3.09 2.11 7.44
CA GLY A 145 3.40 0.81 6.86
C GLY A 145 2.20 -0.12 6.70
N THR A 146 1.01 0.26 7.18
CA THR A 146 -0.23 -0.46 6.89
C THR A 146 -0.70 -0.18 5.46
N PHE A 147 -1.70 -0.94 5.00
CA PHE A 147 -2.34 -0.71 3.72
C PHE A 147 -3.83 -0.50 3.85
N THR A 148 -4.40 0.46 3.14
CA THR A 148 -5.86 0.63 3.05
C THR A 148 -6.35 0.08 1.73
N LEU A 149 -7.19 -0.96 1.79
CA LEU A 149 -7.93 -1.51 0.67
C LEU A 149 -9.31 -0.87 0.63
N ASP A 150 -9.61 -0.16 -0.46
CA ASP A 150 -10.95 0.32 -0.79
C ASP A 150 -11.42 -0.40 -2.05
N PHE A 151 -12.67 -0.85 -2.08
CA PHE A 151 -13.22 -1.49 -3.29
C PHE A 151 -14.73 -1.30 -3.42
N GLU A 152 -15.18 -1.30 -4.66
CA GLU A 152 -16.59 -1.33 -5.03
C GLU A 152 -16.93 -2.61 -5.80
N VAL A 153 -18.07 -3.20 -5.51
CA VAL A 153 -18.62 -4.37 -6.23
C VAL A 153 -19.85 -3.97 -7.05
N ASN A 154 -20.13 -4.74 -8.09
CA ASN A 154 -21.33 -4.60 -8.90
C ASN A 154 -22.61 -4.86 -8.09
N ASN A 155 -23.75 -4.54 -8.70
CA ASN A 155 -25.06 -4.85 -8.13
C ASN A 155 -25.23 -6.36 -7.90
N ASN A 156 -25.91 -6.72 -6.81
CA ASN A 156 -26.23 -8.10 -6.47
C ASN A 156 -24.99 -8.97 -6.26
N VAL A 157 -23.97 -8.42 -5.59
CA VAL A 157 -22.78 -9.14 -5.16
C VAL A 157 -22.76 -9.19 -3.63
N THR A 158 -22.62 -10.39 -3.08
CA THR A 158 -22.23 -10.62 -1.68
C THR A 158 -20.72 -10.63 -1.56
N THR A 159 -20.23 -10.20 -0.42
CA THR A 159 -18.82 -9.99 -0.16
C THR A 159 -18.48 -10.49 1.24
N ASP A 160 -17.57 -11.45 1.30
CA ASP A 160 -16.97 -11.92 2.54
C ASP A 160 -15.47 -11.66 2.54
N PHE A 161 -14.94 -11.27 3.70
CA PHE A 161 -13.53 -10.96 3.88
C PHE A 161 -12.92 -11.98 4.83
N VAL A 162 -11.88 -12.68 4.37
CA VAL A 162 -11.21 -13.75 5.11
C VAL A 162 -9.71 -13.51 5.05
N TYR A 163 -8.99 -13.85 6.12
CA TYR A 163 -7.54 -14.00 6.07
C TYR A 163 -7.23 -15.49 6.11
N ASP A 164 -6.53 -15.98 5.10
CA ASP A 164 -6.04 -17.35 5.04
C ASP A 164 -4.64 -17.42 5.66
N ASP A 165 -4.56 -17.98 6.86
CA ASP A 165 -3.32 -18.14 7.62
C ASP A 165 -2.31 -19.07 6.94
N GLU A 166 -2.76 -20.04 6.12
CA GLU A 166 -1.86 -21.00 5.46
C GLU A 166 -1.07 -20.33 4.32
N SER A 167 -1.75 -19.50 3.52
CA SER A 167 -1.13 -18.76 2.41
C SER A 167 -0.66 -17.34 2.78
N GLU A 168 -1.00 -16.89 3.99
CA GLU A 168 -0.87 -15.52 4.49
C GLU A 168 -1.53 -14.48 3.56
N THR A 169 -2.74 -14.78 3.08
CA THR A 169 -3.43 -13.99 2.05
C THR A 169 -4.75 -13.42 2.55
N TYR A 170 -5.01 -12.14 2.29
CA TYR A 170 -6.36 -11.58 2.46
C TYR A 170 -7.22 -11.97 1.25
N GLU A 171 -8.24 -12.77 1.48
CA GLU A 171 -9.19 -13.19 0.46
C GLU A 171 -10.49 -12.37 0.54
N ILE A 172 -10.90 -11.79 -0.58
CA ILE A 172 -12.19 -11.12 -0.76
C ILE A 172 -13.05 -12.03 -1.63
N HIS A 173 -13.97 -12.74 -0.99
CA HIS A 173 -14.88 -13.65 -1.66
C HIS A 173 -16.04 -12.87 -2.23
N LEU A 174 -16.25 -13.00 -3.54
CA LEU A 174 -17.28 -12.32 -4.30
C LEU A 174 -18.17 -13.34 -4.99
N GLU A 175 -19.47 -13.23 -4.77
CA GLU A 175 -20.45 -14.13 -5.38
C GLU A 175 -21.78 -13.40 -5.63
N SER A 176 -22.65 -14.01 -6.42
CA SER A 176 -23.98 -13.45 -6.69
C SER A 176 -24.87 -13.52 -5.44
N GLY A 177 -25.40 -12.38 -4.99
CA GLY A 177 -26.27 -12.34 -3.82
C GLY A 177 -26.97 -10.99 -3.65
N LYS A 178 -28.14 -10.99 -3.02
CA LYS A 178 -28.94 -9.76 -2.87
C LYS A 178 -28.41 -8.88 -1.74
N THR A 179 -27.60 -7.88 -2.07
CA THR A 179 -27.08 -6.89 -1.10
C THR A 179 -27.34 -5.46 -1.56
N LYS A 180 -27.37 -4.53 -0.59
CA LYS A 180 -27.42 -3.08 -0.86
C LYS A 180 -26.05 -2.42 -0.75
N ASN A 181 -25.15 -3.00 0.03
CA ASN A 181 -23.82 -2.46 0.27
C ASN A 181 -22.91 -2.86 -0.89
N LYS A 182 -22.21 -1.88 -1.46
CA LYS A 182 -21.31 -2.11 -2.60
C LYS A 182 -19.90 -1.63 -2.36
N ARG A 183 -19.71 -0.72 -1.40
CA ARG A 183 -18.44 -0.05 -1.13
C ARG A 183 -17.91 -0.51 0.20
N PHE A 184 -16.64 -0.88 0.20
CA PHE A 184 -15.96 -1.45 1.35
C PHE A 184 -14.61 -0.78 1.51
N SER A 185 -14.17 -0.68 2.76
CA SER A 185 -12.86 -0.15 3.14
C SER A 185 -12.31 -0.97 4.30
N ARG A 186 -11.03 -1.34 4.24
CA ARG A 186 -10.32 -2.12 5.26
C ARG A 186 -8.88 -1.66 5.36
N THR A 187 -8.39 -1.49 6.57
CA THR A 187 -6.96 -1.37 6.85
C THR A 187 -6.39 -2.78 7.06
N LEU A 188 -5.32 -3.09 6.36
CA LEU A 188 -4.65 -4.38 6.28
C LEU A 188 -3.26 -4.24 6.88
N ASN A 189 -2.90 -5.22 7.70
CA ASN A 189 -1.54 -5.35 8.21
C ASN A 189 -0.72 -6.21 7.25
N VAL A 190 0.55 -5.87 7.09
CA VAL A 190 1.49 -6.70 6.33
C VAL A 190 1.87 -7.92 7.17
N SER A 191 1.98 -9.09 6.54
CA SER A 191 2.38 -10.30 7.25
C SER A 191 3.85 -10.23 7.69
N THR A 192 4.28 -11.24 8.45
CA THR A 192 5.62 -11.27 9.07
C THR A 192 6.75 -11.29 8.04
N ASN A 193 6.52 -11.82 6.84
CA ASN A 193 7.48 -11.81 5.74
C ASN A 193 7.54 -10.45 4.99
N LYS A 194 6.81 -9.43 5.48
CA LYS A 194 6.71 -8.09 4.89
C LYS A 194 6.14 -8.06 3.46
N ILE A 195 5.41 -9.10 3.08
CA ILE A 195 4.67 -9.17 1.83
C ILE A 195 3.18 -9.07 2.15
N LEU A 196 2.46 -8.22 1.42
CA LEU A 196 1.01 -8.17 1.43
C LEU A 196 0.48 -8.93 0.21
N LYS A 197 -0.38 -9.91 0.45
CA LYS A 197 -1.11 -10.64 -0.60
C LYS A 197 -2.60 -10.40 -0.47
N ILE A 198 -3.26 -10.13 -1.59
CA ILE A 198 -4.70 -9.95 -1.67
C ILE A 198 -5.24 -10.69 -2.88
N ASP A 199 -6.22 -11.57 -2.65
CA ASP A 199 -6.92 -12.30 -3.70
C ASP A 199 -8.39 -11.87 -3.75
N PHE A 200 -8.87 -11.45 -4.92
CA PHE A 200 -10.31 -11.37 -5.19
C PHE A 200 -10.82 -12.72 -5.71
N VAL A 201 -11.52 -13.46 -4.86
CA VAL A 201 -12.00 -14.83 -5.12
C VAL A 201 -13.43 -14.78 -5.67
N ASN A 202 -13.57 -15.00 -6.97
CA ASN A 202 -14.87 -14.97 -7.66
C ASN A 202 -15.49 -16.37 -7.68
N HIS A 203 -16.65 -16.54 -7.04
CA HIS A 203 -17.42 -17.79 -7.04
C HIS A 203 -18.53 -17.72 -8.10
N LYS A 204 -18.37 -18.51 -9.16
CA LYS A 204 -19.29 -18.54 -10.30
C LYS A 204 -20.11 -19.83 -10.29
N TYR A 205 -21.43 -19.69 -10.30
CA TYR A 205 -22.33 -20.83 -10.43
C TYR A 205 -22.59 -21.13 -11.90
N SER A 206 -22.29 -22.34 -12.35
CA SER A 206 -22.70 -22.75 -13.70
C SER A 206 -24.22 -23.02 -13.72
N GLY A 207 -24.99 -22.33 -14.56
CA GLY A 207 -26.45 -22.49 -14.59
C GLY A 207 -26.99 -23.89 -14.96
N ARG A 208 -26.12 -24.88 -15.22
CA ARG A 208 -26.46 -26.26 -15.59
C ARG A 208 -25.94 -27.32 -14.61
N SER A 209 -25.14 -26.95 -13.61
CA SER A 209 -24.67 -27.87 -12.58
C SER A 209 -24.45 -27.13 -11.26
N ASN A 210 -24.69 -27.77 -10.12
CA ASN A 210 -24.35 -27.23 -8.79
C ASN A 210 -22.83 -27.08 -8.58
N LYS A 211 -22.02 -27.07 -9.65
CA LYS A 211 -20.58 -26.87 -9.61
C LYS A 211 -20.28 -25.39 -9.55
N VAL A 212 -19.63 -24.98 -8.46
CA VAL A 212 -19.01 -23.67 -8.31
C VAL A 212 -17.67 -23.70 -9.04
N SER A 213 -17.46 -22.76 -9.95
CA SER A 213 -16.14 -22.46 -10.52
C SER A 213 -15.56 -21.30 -9.72
N MET A 214 -14.34 -21.45 -9.23
CA MET A 214 -13.62 -20.40 -8.50
C MET A 214 -12.53 -19.82 -9.40
N SER A 215 -12.40 -18.49 -9.42
CA SER A 215 -11.27 -17.80 -10.06
C SER A 215 -10.76 -16.70 -9.15
N LYS A 216 -9.45 -16.71 -8.89
CA LYS A 216 -8.75 -15.74 -8.06
C LYS A 216 -8.18 -14.64 -8.95
N LYS A 217 -8.94 -13.58 -9.20
CA LYS A 217 -8.52 -12.40 -9.97
C LYS A 217 -9.35 -11.17 -9.58
N PRO A 218 -8.74 -9.99 -9.41
CA PRO A 218 -7.30 -9.73 -9.42
C PRO A 218 -6.54 -10.41 -8.26
N ILE A 219 -5.28 -10.79 -8.49
CA ILE A 219 -4.32 -11.20 -7.46
C ILE A 219 -3.30 -10.08 -7.32
N LEU A 220 -3.12 -9.56 -6.11
CA LEU A 220 -2.17 -8.50 -5.79
C LEU A 220 -1.10 -9.01 -4.84
N VAL A 221 0.15 -8.72 -5.15
CA VAL A 221 1.30 -8.94 -4.27
C VAL A 221 2.10 -7.64 -4.16
N VAL A 222 2.33 -7.17 -2.94
CA VAL A 222 3.14 -5.99 -2.64
C VAL A 222 4.24 -6.37 -1.66
N GLY A 223 5.47 -5.92 -1.91
CA GLY A 223 6.59 -6.21 -1.02
C GLY A 223 7.78 -5.27 -1.20
N SER A 224 8.88 -5.60 -0.53
CA SER A 224 10.17 -4.94 -0.70
C SER A 224 11.16 -5.92 -1.35
N LEU A 225 11.97 -5.47 -2.31
CA LEU A 225 12.88 -6.36 -3.06
C LEU A 225 14.05 -6.88 -2.20
N GLY A 226 14.30 -6.29 -1.03
CA GLY A 226 15.20 -6.85 -0.01
C GLY A 226 14.58 -8.00 0.80
N ASP A 227 13.27 -8.19 0.68
CA ASP A 227 12.47 -9.22 1.37
C ASP A 227 11.84 -10.22 0.37
N SER A 228 12.18 -10.15 -0.93
CA SER A 228 11.76 -11.15 -1.91
C SER A 228 12.30 -12.52 -1.50
N PRO A 229 11.46 -13.57 -1.35
CA PRO A 229 11.99 -14.93 -1.41
C PRO A 229 12.67 -15.05 -2.77
N SER A 230 13.89 -15.58 -2.79
CA SER A 230 14.59 -15.92 -4.03
C SER A 230 13.71 -16.87 -4.85
N ILE A 231 12.99 -16.34 -5.84
CA ILE A 231 12.29 -17.14 -6.83
C ILE A 231 13.18 -17.15 -8.06
N TYR A 232 13.95 -18.23 -8.18
CA TYR A 232 14.57 -18.67 -9.43
C TYR A 232 13.49 -19.17 -10.39
#